data_AF-A0A7V9GTH0-F1
#
_entry.id   AF-A0A7V9GTH0-F1
#
_cell.length_a   1.000
_cell.length_b   1.000
_cell.length_c   1.000
_cell.angle_alpha   90.00
_cell.angle_beta   90.00
_cell.angle_gamma   90.00
#
_symmetry.space_group_name_H-M   'P 1'
#
loop_
_entity.id
_entity.type
_entity.pdbx_description
1 polymer ?
#
loop_
_entity_poly.entity_id
_entity_poly.type
_entity_poly.pdbx_seq_one_letter_code
_entity_poly.pdbx_strand_id
1 'polypeptide(L)'
;MNRVMTVARTLVVLVLATISAAVPAAHASPRAGTSVVGGNVVTEGAEPWAAALVQPGARARESQFCGGALIAPSWVITAAHCVAGVAPGD
;
A
#
# COMPACT_ATOMS: atom_id res chain seq x y z
N MET A 1 -24.69 49.58 6.53
CA MET A 1 -24.98 48.13 6.37
C MET A 1 -23.91 47.39 5.57
N ASN A 2 -23.55 47.86 4.36
CA ASN A 2 -22.60 47.14 3.48
C ASN A 2 -21.19 46.98 4.05
N ARG A 3 -20.64 47.97 4.77
CA ARG A 3 -19.28 47.87 5.36
C ARG A 3 -19.19 46.82 6.47
N VAL A 4 -20.26 46.65 7.26
CA VAL A 4 -20.34 45.65 8.33
C VAL A 4 -20.45 44.24 7.75
N MET A 5 -21.19 44.07 6.65
CA MET A 5 -21.28 42.80 5.92
C MET A 5 -19.97 42.43 5.22
N THR A 6 -19.20 43.41 4.73
CA THR A 6 -17.87 43.16 4.15
C THR A 6 -16.89 42.67 5.21
N VAL A 7 -16.85 43.31 6.39
CA VAL A 7 -15.98 42.90 7.51
C VAL A 7 -16.36 41.52 8.04
N ALA A 8 -17.65 41.21 8.19
CA ALA A 8 -18.09 39.88 8.63
C ALA A 8 -17.71 38.78 7.62
N ARG A 9 -17.83 39.06 6.30
CA ARG A 9 -17.45 38.10 5.25
C ARG A 9 -15.94 37.88 5.18
N THR A 10 -15.13 38.93 5.31
CA THR A 10 -13.67 38.77 5.32
C THR A 10 -13.18 38.02 6.54
N LEU A 11 -13.76 38.26 7.73
CA LEU A 11 -13.42 37.51 8.95
C LEU A 11 -13.79 36.02 8.83
N VAL A 12 -14.96 35.69 8.28
CA VAL A 12 -15.36 34.29 8.07
C VAL A 12 -14.43 33.57 7.10
N VAL A 13 -14.06 34.20 5.97
CA VAL A 13 -13.12 33.61 4.99
C VAL A 13 -11.74 33.37 5.60
N LEU A 14 -11.24 34.29 6.43
CA LEU A 14 -9.97 34.13 7.13
C LEU A 14 -9.99 32.98 8.14
N VAL A 15 -11.08 32.81 8.88
CA VAL A 15 -11.25 31.71 9.85
C VAL A 15 -11.28 30.36 9.12
N LEU A 16 -12.02 30.22 8.02
CA LEU A 16 -12.06 28.96 7.27
C LEU A 16 -10.70 28.59 6.64
N ALA A 17 -9.92 29.57 6.18
CA ALA A 17 -8.61 29.31 5.57
C ALA A 17 -7.59 28.72 6.57
N THR A 18 -7.76 28.98 7.88
CA THR A 18 -6.86 28.45 8.92
C THR A 18 -7.10 26.99 9.33
N ILE A 19 -8.21 26.36 8.89
CA ILE A 19 -8.57 25.00 9.31
C ILE A 19 -7.93 23.91 8.42
N SER A 20 -7.41 24.26 7.23
CA SER A 20 -6.99 23.25 6.23
C SER A 20 -5.52 22.80 6.27
N ALA A 21 -4.68 23.36 7.13
CA ALA A 21 -3.22 23.14 7.05
C ALA A 21 -2.65 22.06 8.00
N ALA A 22 -3.48 21.34 8.76
CA ALA A 22 -3.02 20.43 9.82
C ALA A 22 -3.49 18.97 9.67
N VAL A 23 -3.58 18.45 8.45
CA VAL A 23 -3.63 16.99 8.25
C VAL A 23 -2.20 16.48 8.07
N PRO A 24 -1.54 15.92 9.10
CA PRO A 24 -0.29 15.22 8.88
C PRO A 24 -0.59 14.05 7.95
N ALA A 25 0.06 14.02 6.77
CA ALA A 25 0.08 12.88 5.89
C ALA A 25 0.98 11.78 6.50
N ALA A 26 0.61 11.27 7.67
CA ALA A 26 1.22 10.09 8.24
C ALA A 26 0.58 8.86 7.58
N HIS A 27 0.96 8.56 6.35
CA HIS A 27 0.87 7.19 5.85
C HIS A 27 1.97 6.39 6.56
N ALA A 28 1.76 6.12 7.85
CA ALA A 28 2.44 5.03 8.49
C ALA A 28 1.92 3.78 7.80
N SER A 29 2.61 3.32 6.76
CA SER A 29 2.47 1.93 6.31
C SER A 29 2.90 1.12 7.52
N PRO A 30 1.99 0.45 8.23
CA PRO A 30 2.43 -0.53 9.20
C PRO A 30 3.33 -1.46 8.39
N ARG A 31 4.51 -1.83 8.90
CA ARG A 31 5.05 -3.12 8.51
C ARG A 31 4.01 -4.11 9.02
N ALA A 32 3.03 -4.39 8.16
CA ALA A 32 2.12 -5.46 8.38
C ALA A 32 3.01 -6.70 8.38
N GLY A 33 3.32 -7.20 9.57
CA GLY A 33 3.29 -8.64 9.72
C GLY A 33 1.89 -9.01 9.29
N THR A 34 1.72 -9.39 8.03
CA THR A 34 0.44 -9.84 7.47
C THR A 34 0.16 -11.20 8.07
N SER A 35 -0.17 -11.22 9.36
CA SER A 35 -0.75 -12.39 9.97
C SER A 35 -2.10 -12.59 9.31
N VAL A 36 -2.30 -13.76 8.70
CA VAL A 36 -3.59 -14.19 8.18
C VAL A 36 -4.51 -14.42 9.39
N VAL A 37 -5.35 -13.45 9.72
CA VAL A 37 -6.29 -13.54 10.85
C VAL A 37 -7.58 -14.21 10.40
N GLY A 38 -7.92 -15.34 11.01
CA GLY A 38 -9.16 -16.09 10.71
C GLY A 38 -9.17 -16.81 9.36
N GLY A 39 -8.03 -16.93 8.68
CA GLY A 39 -7.90 -17.74 7.48
C GLY A 39 -7.74 -19.22 7.80
N ASN A 40 -7.76 -20.05 6.74
CA ASN A 40 -7.57 -21.49 6.83
C ASN A 40 -6.29 -21.89 6.09
N VAL A 41 -5.61 -22.90 6.61
CA VAL A 41 -4.47 -23.51 5.93
C VAL A 41 -4.99 -24.29 4.71
N VAL A 42 -4.38 -24.04 3.55
CA VAL A 42 -4.64 -24.81 2.34
C VAL A 42 -3.70 -26.03 2.29
N THR A 43 -4.17 -27.13 1.70
CA THR A 43 -3.30 -28.28 1.42
C THR A 43 -2.32 -27.93 0.30
N GLU A 44 -1.16 -28.58 0.32
CA GLU A 44 -0.17 -28.41 -0.76
C GLU A 44 -0.80 -28.71 -2.13
N GLY A 45 -0.55 -27.84 -3.11
CA GLY A 45 -1.11 -27.96 -4.46
C GLY A 45 -2.59 -27.57 -4.61
N ALA A 46 -3.30 -27.18 -3.55
CA ALA A 46 -4.68 -26.70 -3.66
C ALA A 46 -4.78 -25.40 -4.47
N GLU A 47 -3.79 -24.52 -4.32
CA GLU A 47 -3.65 -23.28 -5.08
C GLU A 47 -2.37 -23.34 -5.94
N PRO A 48 -2.35 -24.13 -7.02
CA PRO A 48 -1.12 -24.42 -7.77
C PRO A 48 -0.57 -23.20 -8.53
N TRP A 49 -1.40 -22.18 -8.73
CA TRP A 49 -1.02 -20.93 -9.35
C TRP A 49 -0.35 -19.96 -8.35
N ALA A 50 -0.46 -20.17 -7.03
CA ALA A 50 0.07 -19.24 -6.04
C ALA A 50 1.61 -19.22 -6.05
N ALA A 51 2.19 -18.02 -6.17
CA ALA A 51 3.64 -17.80 -6.16
C ALA A 51 4.05 -16.90 -4.98
N ALA A 52 5.15 -17.26 -4.30
CA ALA A 52 5.82 -16.41 -3.33
C ALA A 52 6.98 -15.67 -4.00
N LEU A 53 7.05 -14.35 -3.82
CA LEU A 53 8.21 -13.55 -4.22
C LEU A 53 9.17 -13.44 -3.04
N VAL A 54 10.41 -13.89 -3.24
CA VAL A 54 11.41 -14.06 -2.17
C VAL A 54 12.69 -13.30 -2.49
N GLN A 55 13.30 -12.70 -1.47
CA GLN A 55 14.62 -12.07 -1.64
C GLN A 55 15.69 -13.18 -1.79
N PRO A 56 16.66 -13.02 -2.72
CA PRO A 56 17.81 -13.91 -2.83
C PRO A 56 18.64 -13.96 -1.55
N GLY A 57 19.33 -15.09 -1.32
CA GLY A 57 20.32 -15.22 -0.24
C GLY A 57 19.77 -15.63 1.14
N ALA A 58 18.46 -15.87 1.25
CA ALA A 58 17.82 -16.41 2.45
C ALA A 58 16.82 -17.51 2.10
N ARG A 59 16.40 -18.28 3.11
CA ARG A 59 15.38 -19.32 2.95
C ARG A 59 14.05 -18.66 2.57
N ALA A 60 13.33 -19.29 1.63
CA ALA A 60 12.14 -18.73 0.99
C ALA A 60 11.04 -18.28 1.98
N ARG A 61 10.86 -19.01 3.09
CA ARG A 61 9.83 -18.70 4.07
C ARG A 61 10.14 -17.45 4.88
N GLU A 62 11.42 -17.21 5.14
CA GLU A 62 11.92 -16.07 5.90
C GLU A 62 12.11 -14.83 5.01
N SER A 63 12.30 -15.02 3.70
CA SER A 63 12.56 -13.93 2.75
C SER A 63 11.40 -13.58 1.83
N GLN A 64 10.22 -14.17 2.03
CA GLN A 64 9.01 -13.80 1.30
C GLN A 64 8.61 -12.36 1.63
N PHE A 65 8.42 -11.54 0.60
CA PHE A 65 8.02 -10.13 0.74
C PHE A 65 6.73 -9.78 -0.03
N CYS A 66 6.36 -10.56 -1.04
CA CYS A 66 5.15 -10.37 -1.83
C CYS A 66 4.56 -11.71 -2.30
N GLY A 67 3.39 -11.65 -2.94
CA GLY A 67 2.76 -12.77 -3.65
C GLY A 67 2.64 -12.54 -5.16
N GLY A 68 2.20 -13.55 -5.89
CA GLY A 68 1.90 -13.48 -7.32
C GLY A 68 1.11 -14.71 -7.79
N ALA A 69 0.81 -14.76 -9.09
CA ALA A 69 0.15 -15.89 -9.73
C ALA A 69 0.87 -16.34 -11.01
N LEU A 70 1.10 -17.65 -11.17
CA LEU A 70 1.64 -18.24 -12.40
C LEU A 70 0.57 -18.23 -13.50
N ILE A 71 0.79 -17.43 -14.54
CA ILE A 71 -0.16 -17.24 -15.66
C ILE A 71 0.28 -17.95 -16.95
N ALA A 72 1.54 -18.34 -17.04
CA ALA A 72 2.10 -19.15 -18.12
C ALA A 72 3.36 -19.89 -17.59
N PRO A 73 3.92 -20.88 -18.33
CA PRO A 73 5.00 -21.74 -17.82
C PRO A 73 6.22 -21.03 -17.22
N SER A 74 6.48 -19.79 -17.64
CA SER A 74 7.61 -18.96 -17.17
C SER A 74 7.19 -17.53 -16.81
N TRP A 75 5.90 -17.28 -16.57
CA TRP A 75 5.39 -15.93 -16.31
C TRP A 75 4.53 -15.89 -15.05
N VAL A 76 4.96 -15.08 -14.09
CA VAL A 76 4.21 -14.75 -12.87
C VAL A 76 3.72 -13.31 -12.96
N ILE A 77 2.43 -13.10 -12.71
CA ILE A 77 1.85 -11.76 -12.53
C ILE A 77 1.89 -11.37 -11.05
N THR A 78 2.17 -10.10 -10.75
CA THR A 78 2.22 -9.55 -9.38
C THR A 78 1.81 -8.07 -9.38
N ALA A 79 1.76 -7.45 -8.21
CA ALA A 79 1.50 -6.03 -8.07
C ALA A 79 2.73 -5.19 -8.48
N ALA A 80 2.52 -4.08 -9.18
CA ALA A 80 3.60 -3.21 -9.65
C ALA A 80 4.52 -2.70 -8.52
N HIS A 81 3.96 -2.43 -7.34
CA HIS A 81 4.75 -1.95 -6.20
C HIS A 81 5.68 -3.04 -5.61
N CYS A 82 5.43 -4.32 -5.88
CA CYS A 82 6.32 -5.41 -5.47
C CYS A 82 7.62 -5.44 -6.28
N VAL A 83 7.65 -4.81 -7.45
CA VAL A 83 8.82 -4.76 -8.36
C VAL A 83 9.31 -3.34 -8.60
N ALA A 84 8.89 -2.39 -7.76
CA ALA A 84 9.36 -1.01 -7.87
C ALA A 84 10.87 -0.94 -7.65
N GLY A 85 11.60 -0.45 -8.66
CA GLY A 85 13.06 -0.33 -8.60
C GLY A 85 13.82 -1.62 -8.95
N VAL A 86 13.14 -2.67 -9.43
CA VAL A 86 13.77 -3.86 -10.00
C VAL A 86 13.74 -3.71 -11.53
N ALA A 87 14.92 -3.70 -12.18
CA ALA A 87 14.99 -3.76 -13.63
C ALA A 87 15.08 -5.23 -14.11
N PRO A 88 14.63 -5.52 -15.34
CA PRO A 88 14.85 -6.84 -15.92
C PRO A 88 16.35 -7.15 -16.03
N GLY A 89 16.84 -8.14 -15.27
CA GLY A 89 18.22 -8.61 -15.33
C GLY A 89 19.13 -8.21 -14.17
N ASP A 90 18.62 -7.49 -13.18
CA ASP A 90 19.31 -7.21 -11.91
C ASP A 90 19.40 -8.45 -10.98
#